data_AF-W4K3F3-F1
#
_entry.id   AF-W4K3F3-F1
#
_cell.length_a   1.000
_cell.length_b   1.000
_cell.length_c   1.000
_cell.angle_alpha   90.00
_cell.angle_beta   90.00
_cell.angle_gamma   90.00
#
_symmetry.space_group_name_H-M   'P 1'
#
loop_
_entity.id
_entity.type
_entity.pdbx_description
1 polymer ?
#
loop_
_entity_poly.entity_id
_entity_poly.type
_entity_poly.pdbx_seq_one_letter_code
_entity_poly.pdbx_strand_id
1 'polypeptide(L)'
;MILPCLHFIFLSATTSSAAAAATTSAASNNAATSNNLQTSLTLDSSVIATGFAKTGQETPTAGQSASLTSTNNFINFCATVPGVPITNGQQIKTGSCNPAPMGVIAATTNMPSSKFTFPTNFGTIPANQAFTINMAINNIQTGTFVNAQANYYSAPQQVNAQGTIIGHTHVVIQKLDAIDQTTPADPSVFAFFKGINSAAVNGVVSADVTAGLPAGVYRLASINAAANHQPVLVAIAQHGSLDDMVYFTVSDSAAGAAAGASNSTAAATNNAAASTTSAAAAATSKAATGTARKPIGAKNA
;
A
#
# COMPACT_ATOMS: atom_id res chain seq x y z
N MET A 1 37.93 57.13 45.27
CA MET A 1 38.16 57.41 46.70
C MET A 1 37.90 56.10 47.46
N ILE A 2 38.94 55.28 47.57
CA ILE A 2 39.56 54.81 48.84
C ILE A 2 38.81 53.63 49.45
N LEU A 3 39.36 52.45 49.17
CA LEU A 3 39.39 51.26 50.03
C LEU A 3 40.31 51.55 51.24
N PRO A 4 40.13 50.88 52.39
CA PRO A 4 41.14 49.89 52.78
C PRO A 4 40.49 48.62 53.38
N CYS A 5 40.91 47.41 52.99
CA CYS A 5 42.09 46.65 53.44
C CYS A 5 42.13 46.45 54.97
N LEU A 6 41.70 45.28 55.48
CA LEU A 6 42.44 44.01 55.64
C LEU A 6 43.22 43.94 56.97
N HIS A 7 43.02 42.90 57.78
CA HIS A 7 44.08 42.23 58.54
C HIS A 7 43.73 40.75 58.78
N PHE A 8 44.60 39.91 58.23
CA PHE A 8 44.75 38.46 58.39
C PHE A 8 45.41 38.11 59.74
N ILE A 9 45.08 36.95 60.33
CA ILE A 9 46.09 36.06 60.96
C ILE A 9 45.76 34.60 60.63
N PHE A 10 46.80 33.90 60.16
CA PHE A 10 46.91 32.49 59.77
C PHE A 10 47.10 31.55 60.97
N LEU A 11 46.70 30.27 60.83
CA LEU A 11 47.55 29.14 61.25
C LEU A 11 47.27 27.85 60.43
N SER A 12 48.36 27.31 59.86
CA SER A 12 48.57 26.12 59.03
C SER A 12 48.06 24.81 59.65
N ALA A 13 47.35 23.92 58.93
CA ALA A 13 47.75 22.95 57.90
C ALA A 13 48.45 21.66 58.42
N THR A 14 47.80 20.51 58.22
CA THR A 14 48.43 19.23 57.92
C THR A 14 47.66 18.53 56.78
N THR A 15 48.43 18.07 55.81
CA THR A 15 48.04 17.46 54.54
C THR A 15 47.89 15.93 54.65
N SER A 16 46.98 15.35 53.87
CA SER A 16 47.25 14.09 53.15
C SER A 16 46.33 13.93 51.93
N SER A 17 46.97 13.51 50.85
CA SER A 17 46.57 13.56 49.45
C SER A 17 45.69 12.38 49.01
N ALA A 18 44.82 12.59 48.01
CA ALA A 18 44.56 11.61 46.95
C ALA A 18 43.84 12.26 45.75
N ALA A 19 44.18 11.78 44.56
CA ALA A 19 44.01 12.41 43.26
C ALA A 19 42.57 12.53 42.73
N ALA A 20 42.40 13.51 41.85
CA ALA A 20 41.25 13.65 40.96
C ALA A 20 41.21 12.51 39.92
N ALA A 21 40.03 11.89 39.76
CA ALA A 21 39.65 11.17 38.56
C ALA A 21 38.27 11.66 38.13
N ALA A 22 38.23 12.33 36.97
CA ALA A 22 37.00 12.62 36.28
C ALA A 22 36.41 11.30 35.75
N THR A 23 35.23 10.92 36.23
CA THR A 23 34.40 9.89 35.58
C THR A 23 33.22 10.55 34.92
N THR A 24 33.34 10.64 33.60
CA THR A 24 32.28 10.82 32.63
C THR A 24 31.12 9.85 32.87
N SER A 25 29.92 10.41 32.89
CA SER A 25 28.66 9.84 32.41
C SER A 25 28.50 8.32 32.44
N ALA A 26 27.83 7.83 33.48
CA ALA A 26 26.87 6.76 33.32
C ALA A 26 25.55 7.23 33.94
N ALA A 27 24.76 7.96 33.16
CA ALA A 27 23.33 7.99 33.40
C ALA A 27 22.89 6.52 33.32
N SER A 28 22.63 5.92 34.47
CA SER A 28 21.91 4.66 34.55
C SER A 28 20.51 4.93 34.00
N ASN A 29 20.37 4.81 32.68
CA ASN A 29 19.08 4.54 32.07
C ASN A 29 18.73 3.13 32.52
N ASN A 30 18.06 3.08 33.66
CA ASN A 30 17.33 1.92 34.12
C ASN A 30 16.15 1.72 33.15
N ALA A 31 16.45 1.34 31.90
CA ALA A 31 15.49 0.77 30.97
C ALA A 31 15.13 -0.58 31.59
N ALA A 32 14.05 -0.55 32.37
CA ALA A 32 13.49 -1.73 32.99
C ALA A 32 13.38 -2.83 31.94
N THR A 33 14.01 -3.96 32.25
CA THR A 33 13.85 -5.24 31.60
C THR A 33 12.37 -5.62 31.58
N SER A 34 11.66 -5.21 30.53
CA SER A 34 10.51 -5.93 30.04
C SER A 34 10.99 -6.74 28.85
N ASN A 35 11.39 -7.99 29.09
CA ASN A 35 11.63 -8.98 28.03
C ASN A 35 10.35 -9.30 27.24
N ASN A 36 9.22 -8.63 27.55
CA ASN A 36 8.03 -8.68 26.75
C ASN A 36 8.06 -7.56 25.70
N LEU A 37 8.48 -7.93 24.50
CA LEU A 37 8.48 -7.08 23.30
C LEU A 37 7.15 -6.37 23.04
N GLN A 38 6.01 -6.89 23.54
CA GLN A 38 4.68 -6.29 23.35
C GLN A 38 4.39 -5.09 24.27
N THR A 39 5.22 -4.87 25.30
CA THR A 39 5.06 -3.74 26.25
C THR A 39 6.24 -2.78 26.22
N SER A 40 7.23 -3.04 25.37
CA SER A 40 8.39 -2.18 25.20
C SER A 40 8.00 -0.85 24.55
N LEU A 41 8.56 0.24 25.06
CA LEU A 41 8.46 1.57 24.43
C LEU A 41 9.65 1.85 23.50
N THR A 42 10.60 0.92 23.41
CA THR A 42 11.76 1.00 22.52
C THR A 42 11.62 -0.03 21.40
N LEU A 43 12.02 0.35 20.20
CA LEU A 43 12.01 -0.54 19.04
C LEU A 43 13.08 -1.63 19.22
N ASP A 44 12.65 -2.88 19.15
CA ASP A 44 13.56 -4.01 19.16
C ASP A 44 14.25 -4.16 17.80
N SER A 45 15.55 -4.46 17.79
CA SER A 45 16.30 -4.60 16.54
C SER A 45 15.81 -5.74 15.64
N SER A 46 15.21 -6.79 16.22
CA SER A 46 14.73 -7.96 15.48
C SER A 46 13.51 -7.66 14.59
N VAL A 47 12.76 -6.60 14.88
CA VAL A 47 11.60 -6.21 14.08
C VAL A 47 11.92 -5.17 13.01
N ILE A 48 13.17 -4.67 12.94
CA ILE A 48 13.56 -3.64 11.95
C ILE A 48 13.42 -4.18 10.53
N ALA A 49 12.54 -3.53 9.75
CA ALA A 49 12.33 -3.79 8.34
C ALA A 49 13.38 -3.00 7.54
N THR A 50 14.55 -3.61 7.32
CA THR A 50 15.68 -2.95 6.63
C THR A 50 15.35 -2.47 5.21
N GLY A 51 14.35 -3.08 4.56
CA GLY A 51 13.82 -2.60 3.28
C GLY A 51 13.27 -1.17 3.32
N PHE A 52 12.80 -0.70 4.49
CA PHE A 52 12.25 0.65 4.64
C PHE A 52 13.33 1.73 4.56
N ALA A 53 14.62 1.37 4.62
CA ALA A 53 15.72 2.31 4.37
C ALA A 53 15.91 2.63 2.88
N LYS A 54 15.16 1.98 1.98
CA LYS A 54 15.25 2.15 0.52
C LYS A 54 14.07 2.95 -0.01
N THR A 55 14.32 3.74 -1.04
CA THR A 55 13.33 4.60 -1.71
C THR A 55 12.59 3.88 -2.83
N GLY A 56 13.15 2.78 -3.36
CA GLY A 56 12.62 2.08 -4.54
C GLY A 56 13.06 2.70 -5.86
N GLN A 57 13.86 3.76 -5.78
CA GLN A 57 14.41 4.50 -6.92
C GLN A 57 15.92 4.32 -7.03
N GLU A 58 16.49 3.29 -6.39
CA GLU A 58 17.91 2.92 -6.54
C GLU A 58 18.22 2.53 -8.00
N THR A 59 17.21 2.11 -8.76
CA THR A 59 17.21 2.05 -10.23
C THR A 59 15.90 2.65 -10.75
N PRO A 60 15.89 3.94 -11.13
CA PRO A 60 14.66 4.66 -11.46
C PRO A 60 13.91 4.06 -12.66
N THR A 61 12.59 3.94 -12.52
CA THR A 61 11.68 3.61 -13.64
C THR A 61 10.74 4.80 -13.90
N ALA A 62 10.50 5.11 -15.18
CA ALA A 62 9.63 6.21 -15.57
C ALA A 62 8.20 6.03 -14.99
N GLY A 63 7.66 7.10 -14.40
CA GLY A 63 6.34 7.10 -13.78
C GLY A 63 6.27 6.48 -12.37
N GLN A 64 7.40 6.17 -11.73
CA GLN A 64 7.44 5.78 -10.32
C GLN A 64 7.89 6.95 -9.43
N SER A 65 7.32 7.03 -8.22
CA SER A 65 7.69 7.98 -7.17
C SER A 65 8.57 7.33 -6.11
N ALA A 66 9.47 8.09 -5.51
CA ALA A 66 10.27 7.62 -4.37
C ALA A 66 9.38 7.40 -3.13
N SER A 67 9.63 6.31 -2.40
CA SER A 67 9.05 6.10 -1.08
C SER A 67 9.71 6.99 -0.02
N LEU A 68 8.99 7.22 1.09
CA LEU A 68 9.64 7.67 2.31
C LEU A 68 10.52 6.54 2.86
N THR A 69 11.57 6.92 3.58
CA THR A 69 12.48 5.97 4.21
C THR A 69 12.44 6.04 5.72
N SER A 70 12.74 4.92 6.38
CA SER A 70 12.86 4.83 7.82
C SER A 70 13.83 3.72 8.22
N THR A 71 14.60 3.97 9.29
CA THR A 71 15.43 2.96 9.97
C THR A 71 14.80 2.43 11.25
N ASN A 72 13.63 2.96 11.64
CA ASN A 72 12.90 2.59 12.85
C ASN A 72 11.43 2.20 12.57
N ASN A 73 11.17 1.60 11.42
CA ASN A 73 9.82 1.18 10.97
C ASN A 73 8.73 2.26 11.07
N PHE A 74 9.09 3.53 10.93
CA PHE A 74 8.16 4.66 11.05
C PHE A 74 7.47 4.76 12.42
N ILE A 75 8.04 4.17 13.48
CA ILE A 75 7.43 4.17 14.82
C ILE A 75 7.22 5.60 15.37
N ASN A 76 8.03 6.55 14.91
CA ASN A 76 7.94 7.96 15.27
C ASN A 76 7.30 8.84 14.18
N PHE A 77 6.68 8.26 13.16
CA PHE A 77 6.16 9.03 12.01
C PHE A 77 5.19 10.12 12.44
N CYS A 78 4.27 9.85 13.36
CA CYS A 78 3.32 10.89 13.78
C CYS A 78 3.98 12.09 14.49
N ALA A 79 5.18 11.93 15.04
CA ALA A 79 5.93 13.06 15.61
C ALA A 79 6.44 14.04 14.53
N THR A 80 6.48 13.62 13.26
CA THR A 80 6.89 14.47 12.14
C THR A 80 5.75 15.28 11.52
N VAL A 81 4.50 15.05 11.96
CA VAL A 81 3.30 15.73 11.45
C VAL A 81 2.71 16.62 12.57
N PRO A 82 3.25 17.85 12.76
CA PRO A 82 2.87 18.71 13.88
C PRO A 82 1.40 19.16 13.79
N GLY A 83 0.75 19.27 14.95
CA GLY A 83 -0.62 19.80 15.04
C GLY A 83 -1.74 18.82 14.64
N VAL A 84 -1.40 17.59 14.27
CA VAL A 84 -2.38 16.53 13.98
C VAL A 84 -2.61 15.67 15.22
N PRO A 85 -3.87 15.47 15.66
CA PRO A 85 -4.16 14.64 16.82
C PRO A 85 -3.83 13.17 16.56
N ILE A 86 -3.50 12.42 17.62
CA ILE A 86 -3.25 10.99 17.55
C ILE A 86 -4.58 10.22 17.62
N THR A 87 -4.80 9.26 16.72
CA THR A 87 -6.03 8.46 16.63
C THR A 87 -6.37 7.77 17.95
N ASN A 88 -5.38 7.17 18.64
CA ASN A 88 -5.52 6.53 19.96
C ASN A 88 -6.78 5.66 20.16
N GLY A 89 -7.13 4.83 19.16
CA GLY A 89 -8.31 3.96 19.21
C GLY A 89 -9.67 4.68 19.06
N GLN A 90 -9.67 5.97 18.71
CA GLN A 90 -10.86 6.79 18.53
C GLN A 90 -11.11 7.12 17.04
N GLN A 91 -12.37 7.31 16.66
CA GLN A 91 -12.74 7.85 15.35
C GLN A 91 -12.68 9.38 15.39
N ILE A 92 -11.52 9.95 15.02
CA ILE A 92 -11.34 11.41 14.96
C ILE A 92 -11.75 11.92 13.57
N LYS A 93 -13.00 12.37 13.45
CA LYS A 93 -13.63 12.75 12.16
C LYS A 93 -12.91 13.87 11.40
N THR A 94 -12.19 14.73 12.13
CA THR A 94 -11.42 15.86 11.57
C THR A 94 -10.06 15.44 11.00
N GLY A 95 -9.74 14.15 10.98
CA GLY A 95 -8.43 13.63 10.59
C GLY A 95 -7.48 13.49 11.79
N SER A 96 -6.54 12.55 11.69
CA SER A 96 -5.60 12.20 12.78
C SER A 96 -4.39 11.44 12.24
N CYS A 97 -3.36 11.20 13.06
CA CYS A 97 -2.26 10.29 12.74
C CYS A 97 -2.33 9.03 13.60
N ASN A 98 -2.22 7.85 13.00
CA ASN A 98 -2.15 6.60 13.75
C ASN A 98 -0.68 6.23 14.03
N PRO A 99 -0.28 6.15 15.32
CA PRO A 99 1.09 5.80 15.71
C PRO A 99 1.38 4.31 15.49
N ALA A 100 0.36 3.46 15.39
CA ALA A 100 0.52 2.18 14.72
C ALA A 100 0.81 2.48 13.24
N PRO A 101 1.93 2.02 12.65
CA PRO A 101 2.44 2.47 11.35
C PRO A 101 1.46 2.21 10.21
N MET A 102 0.51 3.13 10.07
CA MET A 102 -0.57 3.18 9.08
C MET A 102 -0.60 4.58 8.44
N GLY A 103 -0.21 5.61 9.19
CA GLY A 103 0.04 6.97 8.69
C GLY A 103 -1.04 7.98 9.06
N VAL A 104 -1.20 9.01 8.23
CA VAL A 104 -2.19 10.06 8.41
C VAL A 104 -3.55 9.58 7.89
N ILE A 105 -4.57 9.67 8.74
CA ILE A 105 -5.96 9.33 8.49
C ILE A 105 -6.68 10.57 7.94
N ALA A 106 -7.25 10.47 6.74
CA ALA A 106 -7.94 11.58 6.11
C ALA A 106 -9.25 11.92 6.84
N ALA A 107 -9.52 13.23 6.99
CA ALA A 107 -10.78 13.72 7.54
C ALA A 107 -11.98 13.28 6.70
N THR A 108 -13.18 13.27 7.29
CA THR A 108 -14.40 12.88 6.56
C THR A 108 -14.67 13.75 5.33
N THR A 109 -14.25 15.01 5.35
CA THR A 109 -14.34 15.95 4.21
C THR A 109 -13.41 15.61 3.05
N ASN A 110 -12.40 14.78 3.29
CA ASN A 110 -11.35 14.43 2.34
C ASN A 110 -11.34 12.92 2.04
N MET A 111 -12.42 12.20 2.36
CA MET A 111 -12.55 10.80 1.97
C MET A 111 -12.64 10.70 0.45
N PRO A 112 -11.85 9.81 -0.19
CA PRO A 112 -11.90 9.62 -1.62
C PRO A 112 -13.23 8.99 -2.06
N SER A 113 -13.63 9.31 -3.29
CA SER A 113 -14.72 8.62 -3.97
C SER A 113 -14.36 8.45 -5.44
N SER A 114 -14.92 7.42 -6.07
CA SER A 114 -14.69 7.14 -7.47
C SER A 114 -15.95 6.60 -8.15
N LYS A 115 -16.04 6.80 -9.47
CA LYS A 115 -17.11 6.27 -10.30
C LYS A 115 -16.62 6.00 -11.72
N PHE A 116 -16.75 4.77 -12.19
CA PHE A 116 -16.50 4.46 -13.60
C PHE A 116 -17.50 5.17 -14.49
N THR A 117 -16.99 5.92 -15.46
CA THR A 117 -17.77 6.58 -16.51
C THR A 117 -17.72 5.78 -17.81
N PHE A 118 -16.68 4.95 -18.01
CA PHE A 118 -16.63 3.97 -19.08
C PHE A 118 -15.73 2.76 -18.73
N PRO A 119 -16.14 1.52 -19.04
CA PRO A 119 -17.50 1.12 -19.44
C PRO A 119 -18.55 1.50 -18.39
N THR A 120 -19.78 1.76 -18.82
CA THR A 120 -20.89 2.04 -17.90
C THR A 120 -21.40 0.75 -17.26
N ASN A 121 -22.01 0.86 -16.08
CA ASN A 121 -22.66 -0.30 -15.46
C ASN A 121 -23.79 -0.84 -16.36
N PHE A 122 -23.80 -2.15 -16.55
CA PHE A 122 -24.61 -2.91 -17.50
C PHE A 122 -24.46 -2.49 -18.98
N GLY A 123 -23.39 -1.75 -19.30
CA GLY A 123 -23.08 -1.39 -20.69
C GLY A 123 -22.64 -2.59 -21.51
N THR A 124 -22.66 -2.41 -22.84
CA THR A 124 -22.14 -3.39 -23.79
C THR A 124 -21.07 -2.75 -24.65
N ILE A 125 -19.92 -3.41 -24.81
CA ILE A 125 -18.83 -2.97 -25.71
C ILE A 125 -18.49 -4.05 -26.75
N PRO A 126 -17.86 -3.69 -27.89
CA PRO A 126 -17.47 -4.66 -28.90
C PRO A 126 -16.35 -5.59 -28.44
N ALA A 127 -16.44 -6.86 -28.81
CA ALA A 127 -15.40 -7.85 -28.56
C ALA A 127 -14.12 -7.58 -29.36
N ASN A 128 -12.99 -7.86 -28.71
CA ASN A 128 -11.63 -7.79 -29.26
C ASN A 128 -11.27 -6.43 -29.88
N GLN A 129 -11.93 -5.36 -29.43
CA GLN A 129 -11.65 -3.98 -29.83
C GLN A 129 -11.02 -3.21 -28.67
N ALA A 130 -10.04 -2.37 -29.00
CA ALA A 130 -9.41 -1.49 -28.02
C ALA A 130 -10.44 -0.51 -27.43
N PHE A 131 -10.30 -0.24 -26.14
CA PHE A 131 -11.09 0.78 -25.45
C PHE A 131 -10.31 1.39 -24.30
N THR A 132 -10.76 2.55 -23.83
CA THR A 132 -10.15 3.26 -22.70
C THR A 132 -11.10 3.27 -21.52
N ILE A 133 -10.68 2.66 -20.41
CA ILE A 133 -11.38 2.77 -19.13
C ILE A 133 -11.27 4.22 -18.67
N ASN A 134 -12.39 4.79 -18.22
CA ASN A 134 -12.44 6.12 -17.62
C ASN A 134 -13.14 6.05 -16.26
N MET A 135 -12.51 6.66 -15.26
CA MET A 135 -13.07 6.75 -13.91
C MET A 135 -12.95 8.17 -13.40
N ALA A 136 -14.09 8.76 -13.05
CA ALA A 136 -14.11 9.99 -12.28
C ALA A 136 -13.63 9.70 -10.86
N ILE A 137 -12.77 10.55 -10.32
CA ILE A 137 -12.17 10.37 -9.00
C ILE A 137 -12.08 11.71 -8.27
N ASN A 138 -12.41 11.70 -6.98
CA ASN A 138 -12.42 12.88 -6.12
C ASN A 138 -11.64 12.62 -4.82
N ASN A 139 -11.14 13.69 -4.21
CA ASN A 139 -10.54 13.68 -2.87
C ASN A 139 -9.37 12.69 -2.69
N ILE A 140 -8.60 12.48 -3.76
CA ILE A 140 -7.29 11.84 -3.73
C ILE A 140 -6.38 12.53 -4.75
N GLN A 141 -5.18 12.87 -4.32
CA GLN A 141 -4.13 13.36 -5.21
C GLN A 141 -3.47 12.15 -5.87
N THR A 142 -3.99 11.79 -7.04
CA THR A 142 -3.47 10.68 -7.86
C THR A 142 -2.14 11.03 -8.53
N GLY A 143 -1.44 10.01 -9.03
CA GLY A 143 -0.17 10.16 -9.73
C GLY A 143 1.06 9.89 -8.87
N THR A 144 0.88 9.42 -7.64
CA THR A 144 1.99 9.01 -6.76
C THR A 144 1.98 7.50 -6.60
N PHE A 145 2.61 6.81 -7.56
CA PHE A 145 2.77 5.35 -7.56
C PHE A 145 4.20 4.99 -7.15
N VAL A 146 4.38 4.40 -5.96
CA VAL A 146 5.70 3.95 -5.49
C VAL A 146 6.01 2.54 -6.00
N ASN A 147 7.28 2.22 -6.24
CA ASN A 147 7.71 0.91 -6.76
C ASN A 147 7.19 -0.25 -5.89
N ALA A 148 6.28 -1.05 -6.44
CA ALA A 148 5.63 -2.15 -5.73
C ALA A 148 6.57 -3.33 -5.45
N GLN A 149 7.63 -3.51 -6.23
CA GLN A 149 8.58 -4.61 -6.05
C GLN A 149 9.55 -4.33 -4.88
N ALA A 150 9.88 -3.06 -4.65
CA ALA A 150 10.85 -2.66 -3.64
C ALA A 150 10.22 -2.13 -2.34
N ASN A 151 9.04 -1.50 -2.42
CA ASN A 151 8.51 -0.63 -1.36
C ASN A 151 7.05 -0.90 -1.01
N TYR A 152 6.56 -2.10 -1.30
CA TYR A 152 5.20 -2.50 -0.96
C TYR A 152 4.93 -2.36 0.54
N TYR A 153 3.93 -1.55 0.90
CA TYR A 153 3.56 -1.24 2.28
C TYR A 153 4.70 -0.69 3.15
N SER A 154 5.72 -0.11 2.51
CA SER A 154 6.95 0.26 3.20
C SER A 154 6.86 1.58 3.94
N ALA A 155 5.90 2.46 3.58
CA ALA A 155 5.73 3.75 4.22
C ALA A 155 4.27 4.05 4.59
N PRO A 156 4.03 4.84 5.66
CA PRO A 156 2.69 5.21 6.10
C PRO A 156 1.93 6.06 5.07
N GLN A 157 0.59 6.08 5.16
CA GLN A 157 -0.23 6.96 4.34
C GLN A 157 0.12 8.43 4.58
N GLN A 158 0.20 9.20 3.50
CA GLN A 158 0.47 10.64 3.51
C GLN A 158 -0.75 11.41 3.00
N VAL A 159 -0.89 12.64 3.47
CA VAL A 159 -1.84 13.63 2.95
C VAL A 159 -1.07 14.88 2.51
N ASN A 160 -1.61 15.60 1.54
CA ASN A 160 -1.07 16.90 1.13
C ASN A 160 -1.46 17.99 2.13
N ALA A 161 -1.06 19.24 1.86
CA ALA A 161 -1.34 20.38 2.72
C ALA A 161 -2.85 20.66 2.94
N GLN A 162 -3.72 20.13 2.08
CA GLN A 162 -5.17 20.25 2.18
C GLN A 162 -5.82 19.06 2.91
N GLY A 163 -5.03 18.10 3.41
CA GLY A 163 -5.54 16.89 4.07
C GLY A 163 -6.05 15.81 3.10
N THR A 164 -5.81 15.99 1.80
CA THR A 164 -6.18 15.01 0.76
C THR A 164 -5.13 13.91 0.66
N ILE A 165 -5.56 12.66 0.59
CA ILE A 165 -4.67 11.50 0.49
C ILE A 165 -3.79 11.62 -0.75
N ILE A 166 -2.49 11.36 -0.61
CA ILE A 166 -1.55 11.23 -1.72
C ILE A 166 -1.44 9.76 -2.09
N GLY A 167 -1.71 9.42 -3.35
CA GLY A 167 -1.66 8.05 -3.79
C GLY A 167 -1.91 7.84 -5.27
N HIS A 168 -2.54 6.72 -5.58
CA HIS A 168 -2.82 6.27 -6.94
C HIS A 168 -4.03 5.34 -6.92
N THR A 169 -4.38 4.84 -8.10
CA THR A 169 -5.44 3.85 -8.23
C THR A 169 -5.01 2.74 -9.18
N HIS A 170 -5.68 1.62 -9.08
CA HIS A 170 -5.56 0.51 -10.02
C HIS A 170 -6.95 0.19 -10.57
N VAL A 171 -6.97 -0.41 -11.75
CA VAL A 171 -8.19 -0.98 -12.33
C VAL A 171 -7.98 -2.46 -12.60
N VAL A 172 -9.00 -3.25 -12.31
CA VAL A 172 -8.99 -4.70 -12.51
C VAL A 172 -10.25 -5.10 -13.24
N ILE A 173 -10.11 -5.80 -14.37
CA ILE A 173 -11.22 -6.43 -15.08
C ILE A 173 -11.13 -7.94 -14.85
N GLN A 174 -12.21 -8.53 -14.38
CA GLN A 174 -12.33 -9.97 -14.23
C GLN A 174 -13.51 -10.49 -15.05
N LYS A 175 -13.28 -11.61 -15.74
CA LYS A 175 -14.33 -12.34 -16.43
C LYS A 175 -15.20 -13.05 -15.40
N LEU A 176 -16.51 -13.04 -15.62
CA LEU A 176 -17.49 -13.78 -14.83
C LEU A 176 -18.05 -14.93 -15.67
N ASP A 177 -18.59 -15.94 -14.99
CA ASP A 177 -19.37 -17.02 -15.62
C ASP A 177 -20.74 -16.49 -16.05
N ALA A 178 -21.36 -15.69 -15.19
CA ALA A 178 -22.62 -14.98 -15.43
C ALA A 178 -22.64 -13.65 -14.66
N ILE A 179 -23.43 -12.68 -15.14
CA ILE A 179 -23.49 -11.35 -14.52
C ILE A 179 -24.13 -11.37 -13.12
N ASP A 180 -25.00 -12.35 -12.89
CA ASP A 180 -25.71 -12.63 -11.64
C ASP A 180 -25.10 -13.81 -10.87
N GLN A 181 -23.87 -14.23 -11.20
CA GLN A 181 -23.22 -15.31 -10.47
C GLN A 181 -23.11 -14.98 -8.98
N THR A 182 -23.36 -15.98 -8.14
CA THR A 182 -23.21 -15.87 -6.67
C THR A 182 -21.95 -16.56 -6.17
N THR A 183 -21.26 -17.28 -7.05
CA THR A 183 -19.96 -17.88 -6.78
C THR A 183 -18.88 -16.79 -6.75
N PRO A 184 -18.04 -16.76 -5.69
CA PRO A 184 -16.91 -15.84 -5.65
C PRO A 184 -15.94 -16.09 -6.80
N ALA A 185 -15.56 -15.04 -7.53
CA ALA A 185 -14.48 -15.12 -8.51
C ALA A 185 -13.12 -15.25 -7.79
N ASP A 186 -12.19 -16.01 -8.38
CA ASP A 186 -10.82 -16.13 -7.91
C ASP A 186 -10.10 -14.77 -8.02
N PRO A 187 -9.61 -14.18 -6.91
CA PRO A 187 -8.96 -12.86 -6.94
C PRO A 187 -7.59 -12.86 -7.62
N SER A 188 -7.00 -14.03 -7.91
CA SER A 188 -5.72 -14.15 -8.63
C SER A 188 -5.87 -14.15 -10.16
N VAL A 189 -7.10 -14.30 -10.67
CA VAL A 189 -7.39 -14.39 -12.11
C VAL A 189 -8.07 -13.11 -12.58
N PHE A 190 -7.47 -12.43 -13.56
CA PHE A 190 -8.00 -11.22 -14.19
C PHE A 190 -7.76 -11.21 -15.69
N ALA A 191 -8.67 -10.57 -16.43
CA ALA A 191 -8.55 -10.34 -17.87
C ALA A 191 -7.69 -9.09 -18.17
N PHE A 192 -7.67 -8.12 -17.26
CA PHE A 192 -6.82 -6.93 -17.35
C PHE A 192 -6.52 -6.37 -15.96
N PHE A 193 -5.30 -5.89 -15.75
CA PHE A 193 -4.88 -5.17 -14.55
C PHE A 193 -3.99 -4.00 -14.94
N LYS A 194 -4.21 -2.83 -14.33
CA LYS A 194 -3.32 -1.67 -14.52
C LYS A 194 -3.28 -0.81 -13.27
N GLY A 195 -2.07 -0.61 -12.74
CA GLY A 195 -1.78 0.53 -11.88
C GLY A 195 -1.70 1.83 -12.70
N ILE A 196 -2.43 2.85 -12.27
CA ILE A 196 -2.49 4.15 -12.94
C ILE A 196 -1.50 5.09 -12.25
N ASN A 197 -0.39 5.34 -12.93
CA ASN A 197 0.73 6.12 -12.40
C ASN A 197 0.60 7.63 -12.66
N SER A 198 -0.32 8.02 -13.54
CA SER A 198 -0.55 9.43 -13.90
C SER A 198 -1.51 10.10 -12.94
N ALA A 199 -1.35 11.42 -12.79
CA ALA A 199 -2.37 12.24 -12.13
C ALA A 199 -3.68 12.23 -12.93
N ALA A 200 -4.79 12.40 -12.23
CA ALA A 200 -6.09 12.62 -12.85
C ALA A 200 -6.07 13.93 -13.67
N VAL A 201 -6.62 13.89 -14.87
CA VAL A 201 -6.81 15.07 -15.73
C VAL A 201 -8.28 15.44 -15.65
N ASN A 202 -8.58 16.67 -15.18
CA ASN A 202 -9.95 17.14 -14.96
C ASN A 202 -10.81 16.18 -14.10
N GLY A 203 -10.21 15.59 -13.06
CA GLY A 203 -10.89 14.66 -12.16
C GLY A 203 -11.12 13.27 -12.75
N VAL A 204 -10.47 12.91 -13.87
CA VAL A 204 -10.57 11.59 -14.50
C VAL A 204 -9.22 10.91 -14.57
N VAL A 205 -9.20 9.63 -14.21
CA VAL A 205 -8.09 8.71 -14.51
C VAL A 205 -8.50 7.76 -15.63
N SER A 206 -7.53 7.36 -16.45
CA SER A 206 -7.77 6.51 -17.61
C SER A 206 -6.77 5.37 -17.72
N ALA A 207 -7.21 4.26 -18.31
CA ALA A 207 -6.36 3.11 -18.63
C ALA A 207 -6.77 2.47 -19.95
N ASP A 208 -5.81 2.33 -20.87
CA ASP A 208 -6.06 1.73 -22.19
C ASP A 208 -6.02 0.21 -22.14
N VAL A 209 -7.07 -0.43 -22.63
CA VAL A 209 -7.17 -1.87 -22.86
C VAL A 209 -6.94 -2.12 -24.34
N THR A 210 -5.67 -2.10 -24.75
CA THR A 210 -5.28 -2.05 -26.17
C THR A 210 -5.63 -3.30 -26.97
N ALA A 211 -5.66 -4.47 -26.33
CA ALA A 211 -6.03 -5.74 -26.96
C ALA A 211 -7.56 -5.98 -26.98
N GLY A 212 -8.34 -5.11 -26.33
CA GLY A 212 -9.74 -5.38 -26.06
C GLY A 212 -9.95 -6.58 -25.13
N LEU A 213 -11.17 -7.12 -25.15
CA LEU A 213 -11.56 -8.30 -24.38
C LEU A 213 -12.36 -9.26 -25.27
N PRO A 214 -12.24 -10.58 -25.10
CA PRO A 214 -13.15 -11.53 -25.74
C PRO A 214 -14.60 -11.34 -25.29
N ALA A 215 -15.56 -11.82 -26.09
CA ALA A 215 -16.97 -11.81 -25.72
C ALA A 215 -17.21 -12.52 -24.36
N GLY A 216 -18.10 -11.95 -23.55
CA GLY A 216 -18.40 -12.45 -22.20
C GLY A 216 -18.96 -11.36 -21.28
N VAL A 217 -19.19 -11.72 -20.03
CA VAL A 217 -19.59 -10.80 -18.96
C VAL A 217 -18.41 -10.55 -18.03
N TYR A 218 -18.27 -9.30 -17.59
CA TYR A 218 -17.11 -8.84 -16.85
C TYR A 218 -17.53 -7.94 -15.69
N ARG A 219 -16.71 -7.94 -14.63
CA ARG A 219 -16.69 -6.87 -13.62
C ARG A 219 -15.43 -6.04 -13.78
N LEU A 220 -15.56 -4.73 -13.57
CA LEU A 220 -14.48 -3.76 -13.50
C LEU A 220 -14.50 -3.12 -12.10
N ALA A 221 -13.38 -3.22 -11.39
CA ALA A 221 -13.19 -2.71 -10.04
C ALA A 221 -12.06 -1.67 -10.01
N SER A 222 -12.16 -0.68 -9.12
CA SER A 222 -11.03 0.15 -8.73
C SER A 222 -10.33 -0.40 -7.49
N ILE A 223 -9.07 0.00 -7.30
CA ILE A 223 -8.33 -0.15 -6.04
C ILE A 223 -7.65 1.19 -5.76
N ASN A 224 -8.33 2.06 -5.00
CA ASN A 224 -7.78 3.33 -4.55
C ASN A 224 -6.81 3.06 -3.40
N ALA A 225 -5.56 3.48 -3.60
CA ALA A 225 -4.46 3.15 -2.71
C ALA A 225 -3.69 4.41 -2.33
N ALA A 226 -3.15 4.43 -1.11
CA ALA A 226 -2.10 5.38 -0.78
C ALA A 226 -0.81 5.03 -1.57
N ALA A 227 0.14 5.96 -1.60
CA ALA A 227 1.33 5.86 -2.44
C ALA A 227 2.10 4.53 -2.36
N ASN A 228 2.16 3.90 -1.18
CA ASN A 228 2.86 2.63 -0.93
C ASN A 228 1.96 1.39 -1.03
N HIS A 229 0.84 1.50 -1.76
CA HIS A 229 -0.13 0.45 -2.10
C HIS A 229 -1.10 0.02 -1.00
N GLN A 230 -0.96 0.50 0.24
CA GLN A 230 -1.94 0.21 1.28
C GLN A 230 -3.31 0.76 0.88
N PRO A 231 -4.42 0.06 1.22
CA PRO A 231 -5.75 0.60 1.07
C PRO A 231 -5.85 1.98 1.70
N VAL A 232 -6.58 2.89 1.06
CA VAL A 232 -6.80 4.23 1.59
C VAL A 232 -7.48 4.18 2.96
N LEU A 233 -6.94 4.93 3.92
CA LEU A 233 -7.40 4.97 5.31
C LEU A 233 -8.20 6.24 5.58
N VAL A 234 -9.39 6.10 6.17
CA VAL A 234 -10.33 7.19 6.43
C VAL A 234 -10.81 7.23 7.88
N ALA A 235 -11.33 8.38 8.31
CA ALA A 235 -11.58 8.69 9.71
C ALA A 235 -12.77 7.98 10.38
N ILE A 236 -13.64 7.32 9.63
CA ILE A 236 -14.85 6.66 10.16
C ILE A 236 -14.97 5.25 9.61
N ALA A 237 -15.61 4.35 10.36
CA ALA A 237 -15.91 3.00 9.88
C ALA A 237 -17.17 2.94 8.99
N GLN A 238 -18.12 3.86 9.21
CA GLN A 238 -19.37 3.93 8.45
C GLN A 238 -19.25 4.89 7.27
N HIS A 239 -18.70 4.40 6.16
CA HIS A 239 -18.61 5.15 4.90
C HIS A 239 -19.02 4.25 3.72
N GLY A 240 -19.37 4.87 2.59
CA GLY A 240 -19.56 4.14 1.33
C GLY A 240 -18.23 3.54 0.84
N SER A 241 -18.29 2.63 -0.13
CA SER A 241 -17.08 2.12 -0.77
C SER A 241 -16.22 3.28 -1.29
N LEU A 242 -14.94 3.27 -0.95
CA LEU A 242 -13.96 4.22 -1.48
C LEU A 242 -13.59 3.87 -2.93
N ASP A 243 -13.87 2.62 -3.32
CA ASP A 243 -13.74 2.05 -4.64
C ASP A 243 -15.09 1.98 -5.37
N ASP A 244 -15.05 1.90 -6.70
CA ASP A 244 -16.22 1.62 -7.53
C ASP A 244 -16.16 0.22 -8.14
N MET A 245 -17.35 -0.28 -8.51
CA MET A 245 -17.52 -1.54 -9.23
C MET A 245 -18.62 -1.35 -10.28
N VAL A 246 -18.35 -1.78 -11.50
CA VAL A 246 -19.35 -1.89 -12.57
C VAL A 246 -19.29 -3.25 -13.23
N TYR A 247 -20.42 -3.70 -13.75
CA TYR A 247 -20.56 -4.93 -14.52
C TYR A 247 -20.86 -4.55 -15.95
N PHE A 248 -20.31 -5.25 -16.93
CA PHE A 248 -20.56 -4.95 -18.34
C PHE A 248 -20.43 -6.20 -19.21
N THR A 249 -21.00 -6.13 -20.40
CA THR A 249 -20.96 -7.20 -21.39
C THR A 249 -20.02 -6.81 -22.53
N VAL A 250 -19.27 -7.78 -23.01
CA VAL A 250 -18.50 -7.68 -24.24
C VAL A 250 -19.16 -8.61 -25.26
N SER A 251 -19.51 -8.08 -26.43
CA SER A 251 -20.30 -8.81 -27.44
C SER A 251 -19.76 -8.60 -28.84
N ASP A 252 -19.77 -9.66 -29.65
CA ASP A 252 -19.47 -9.59 -31.09
C ASP A 252 -20.54 -8.79 -31.87
N SER A 253 -21.75 -8.64 -31.30
CA SER A 253 -22.89 -7.95 -31.91
C SER A 253 -23.06 -6.51 -31.42
N ALA A 254 -22.15 -5.99 -30.61
CA ALA A 254 -22.23 -4.61 -30.14
C ALA A 254 -21.97 -3.63 -31.30
N ALA A 255 -22.90 -2.69 -31.53
CA ALA A 255 -22.57 -1.51 -32.33
C ALA A 255 -21.47 -0.72 -31.58
N GLY A 256 -20.44 -0.26 -32.29
CA GLY A 256 -19.28 0.41 -31.70
C GLY A 256 -19.68 1.46 -30.66
N ALA A 257 -19.43 1.19 -29.38
CA ALA A 257 -19.70 2.12 -28.30
C ALA A 257 -18.69 3.28 -28.40
N ALA A 258 -19.13 4.43 -28.91
CA ALA A 258 -18.32 5.64 -28.92
C ALA A 258 -18.22 6.21 -27.50
N ALA A 259 -17.03 6.12 -26.90
CA ALA A 259 -16.63 6.97 -25.78
C ALA A 259 -15.22 7.51 -26.05
N GLY A 260 -15.14 8.76 -26.53
CA GLY A 260 -13.91 9.55 -26.66
C GLY A 260 -13.01 9.15 -27.82
N ALA A 261 -12.67 10.12 -28.68
CA ALA A 261 -11.80 9.92 -29.83
C ALA A 261 -10.43 9.35 -29.41
N SER A 262 -10.15 8.10 -29.80
CA SER A 262 -8.81 7.53 -29.80
C SER A 262 -7.95 8.24 -30.84
N ASN A 263 -7.18 9.26 -30.43
CA ASN A 263 -6.09 9.76 -31.25
C ASN A 263 -4.84 8.92 -30.98
N SER A 264 -4.85 7.69 -31.46
CA SER A 264 -3.73 6.76 -31.37
C SER A 264 -2.67 7.11 -32.42
N THR A 265 -1.82 8.11 -32.12
CA THR A 265 -0.47 8.12 -32.69
C THR A 265 0.39 7.17 -31.87
N ALA A 266 0.82 6.08 -32.50
CA ALA A 266 1.70 5.08 -31.93
C ALA A 266 2.98 5.72 -31.37
N ALA A 267 3.13 5.71 -30.05
CA ALA A 267 4.42 5.84 -29.38
C ALA A 267 4.63 4.55 -28.57
N ALA A 268 5.33 3.61 -29.18
CA ALA A 268 5.83 2.43 -28.52
C ALA A 268 6.82 2.84 -27.43
N THR A 269 6.50 2.54 -26.16
CA THR A 269 7.52 2.19 -25.16
C THR A 269 6.89 1.33 -24.07
N ASN A 270 7.55 0.20 -23.84
CA ASN A 270 7.14 -0.90 -23.00
C ASN A 270 7.13 -0.53 -21.51
N ASN A 271 6.14 -1.04 -20.76
CA ASN A 271 6.38 -1.71 -19.47
C ASN A 271 5.07 -2.36 -18.99
N ALA A 272 4.87 -3.61 -19.42
CA ALA A 272 3.98 -4.54 -18.75
C ALA A 272 4.81 -5.29 -17.70
N ALA A 273 4.59 -4.99 -16.43
CA ALA A 273 4.93 -5.93 -15.37
C ALA A 273 3.80 -6.98 -15.32
N ALA A 274 3.84 -7.94 -16.24
CA ALA A 274 3.00 -9.11 -16.21
C ALA A 274 3.63 -10.12 -15.24
N SER A 275 3.02 -10.32 -14.08
CA SER A 275 3.33 -11.47 -13.22
C SER A 275 2.55 -12.68 -13.73
N THR A 276 3.21 -13.52 -14.52
CA THR A 276 2.73 -14.86 -14.87
C THR A 276 2.89 -15.81 -13.67
N THR A 277 1.79 -16.33 -13.14
CA THR A 277 1.81 -17.56 -12.33
C THR A 277 0.96 -18.62 -13.02
N SER A 278 1.61 -19.39 -13.88
CA SER A 278 1.11 -20.66 -14.40
C SER A 278 1.22 -21.73 -13.32
N ALA A 279 0.09 -22.20 -12.77
CA ALA A 279 0.05 -23.39 -11.94
C ALA A 279 -0.03 -24.62 -12.86
N ALA A 280 1.12 -25.25 -13.12
CA ALA A 280 1.18 -26.56 -13.73
C ALA A 280 0.96 -27.65 -12.66
N ALA A 281 0.04 -28.57 -12.96
CA ALA A 281 -0.25 -29.75 -12.17
C ALA A 281 0.97 -30.68 -12.06
N ALA A 282 1.27 -31.15 -10.84
CA ALA A 282 2.18 -32.25 -10.61
C ALA A 282 1.39 -33.45 -10.08
N ALA A 283 0.98 -34.34 -11.00
CA ALA A 283 0.58 -35.70 -10.68
C ALA A 283 1.83 -36.57 -10.59
N THR A 284 2.17 -37.05 -9.40
CA THR A 284 3.30 -37.97 -9.21
C THR A 284 2.81 -39.41 -9.37
N SER A 285 3.00 -39.99 -10.56
CA SER A 285 2.94 -41.42 -10.77
C SER A 285 4.30 -42.04 -10.41
N LYS A 286 4.31 -42.97 -9.45
CA LYS A 286 5.45 -43.88 -9.25
C LYS A 286 4.93 -45.31 -9.28
N ALA A 287 5.09 -45.95 -10.43
CA ALA A 287 4.99 -47.38 -10.58
C ALA A 287 6.28 -48.04 -10.05
N ALA A 288 6.14 -49.06 -9.22
CA ALA A 288 7.17 -50.07 -8.99
C ALA A 288 6.51 -51.45 -9.03
N THR A 289 6.96 -52.25 -9.99
CA THR A 289 6.65 -53.64 -10.27
C THR A 289 7.25 -54.59 -9.22
N GLY A 290 6.59 -55.71 -8.92
CA GLY A 290 7.26 -56.81 -8.21
C GLY A 290 6.36 -57.89 -7.58
N THR A 291 5.79 -58.76 -8.41
CA THR A 291 5.63 -60.22 -8.22
C THR A 291 5.00 -60.82 -6.94
N ALA A 292 3.88 -61.51 -7.18
CA ALA A 292 3.62 -62.93 -6.87
C ALA A 292 2.51 -63.29 -5.85
N ARG A 293 1.63 -64.19 -6.35
CA ARG A 293 0.90 -65.28 -5.68
C ARG A 293 -0.57 -65.04 -5.29
N LYS A 294 -1.47 -65.53 -6.16
CA LYS A 294 -2.80 -66.11 -5.83
C LYS A 294 -2.54 -67.38 -4.96
N PRO A 295 -3.37 -67.79 -3.96
CA PRO A 295 -4.79 -68.07 -4.23
C PRO A 295 -5.84 -68.09 -3.07
N ILE A 296 -7.09 -68.34 -3.47
CA ILE A 296 -8.25 -68.91 -2.74
C ILE A 296 -9.03 -68.02 -1.75
N GLY A 297 -10.32 -67.79 -2.08
CA GLY A 297 -11.44 -68.28 -1.24
C GLY A 297 -12.21 -67.31 -0.34
N ALA A 298 -13.50 -67.16 -0.68
CA ALA A 298 -14.67 -67.21 0.22
C ALA A 298 -15.10 -65.99 1.09
N LYS A 299 -16.35 -65.56 0.79
CA LYS A 299 -17.52 -65.30 1.67
C LYS A 299 -17.59 -64.06 2.59
N ASN A 300 -18.70 -63.34 2.37
CA ASN A 300 -19.64 -62.71 3.31
C ASN A 300 -19.13 -62.03 4.59
N ALA A 301 -19.38 -60.72 4.67
CA ALA A 301 -20.33 -60.11 5.62
C ALA A 301 -20.80 -58.77 5.04
#